data_AF-A0A0D2FHE7-F1
#
_entry.id   AF-A0A0D2FHE7-F1
#
_cell.length_a   1.000
_cell.length_b   1.000
_cell.length_c   1.000
_cell.angle_alpha   90.00
_cell.angle_beta   90.00
_cell.angle_gamma   90.00
#
_symmetry.space_group_name_H-M   'P 1'
#
loop_
_entity.id
_entity.type
_entity.pdbx_description
1 polymer ?
#
loop_
_entity_poly.entity_id
_entity_poly.type
_entity_poly.pdbx_seq_one_letter_code
_entity_poly.pdbx_strand_id
1 'polypeptide(L)'
;MKSNLSAAMALAIFTTLTIAATLEPESQPDHALDKRAYFQDSYKIFHRKRNAHACIMSIVFIVLFPLGAISQHLPLKGVRVTSRIHAPIQILGLAMMIGAMGLGIDIAKNDLNYFSHGQIKAHVVIGLLVTSTIIAIQPAMGLLQHGHFKKTGGKSAFAYVHRWTGRVMICLGWINSGLGFQLVGIGQVVKAHSLVRNFVIMGVLGGIWFLLMGTDALRSHFLHKNRLSSYRIQWNRGLRLRRDGVADGPVGHSKEERITQSI
;
A
#
# COMPACT_ATOMS: atom_id res chain seq x y z
N MET A 1 9.06 35.03 80.44
CA MET A 1 9.77 34.46 79.27
C MET A 1 9.94 32.94 79.27
N LYS A 2 9.90 32.23 80.42
CA LYS A 2 10.12 30.76 80.44
C LYS A 2 8.92 29.92 79.97
N SER A 3 7.68 30.40 80.09
CA SER A 3 6.45 29.66 79.76
C SER A 3 6.19 29.46 78.26
N ASN A 4 6.64 30.41 77.43
CA ASN A 4 6.36 30.38 75.99
C ASN A 4 7.37 29.49 75.25
N LEU A 5 8.55 29.28 75.83
CA LEU A 5 9.61 28.44 75.26
C LEU A 5 9.31 26.95 75.44
N SER A 6 8.74 26.56 76.60
CA SER A 6 8.31 25.18 76.86
C SER A 6 7.08 24.78 76.03
N ALA A 7 6.13 25.69 75.83
CA ALA A 7 4.99 25.45 74.94
C ALA A 7 5.42 25.34 73.47
N ALA A 8 6.34 26.18 73.00
CA ALA A 8 6.89 26.12 71.65
C ALA A 8 7.72 24.85 71.41
N MET A 9 8.53 24.42 72.39
CA MET A 9 9.26 23.15 72.30
C MET A 9 8.30 21.95 72.33
N ALA A 10 7.27 21.96 73.17
CA ALA A 10 6.28 20.88 73.19
C ALA A 10 5.52 20.79 71.87
N LEU A 11 5.14 21.93 71.27
CA LEU A 11 4.47 21.97 69.97
C LEU A 11 5.41 21.53 68.82
N ALA A 12 6.70 21.88 68.87
CA ALA A 12 7.71 21.44 67.92
C ALA A 12 8.00 19.93 68.02
N ILE A 13 7.99 19.37 69.24
CA ILE A 13 8.15 17.94 69.48
C ILE A 13 6.88 17.19 69.03
N PHE A 14 5.69 17.73 69.29
CA PHE A 14 4.44 17.11 68.86
C PHE A 14 4.27 17.13 67.33
N THR A 15 4.67 18.23 66.67
CA THR A 15 4.65 18.34 65.20
C THR A 15 5.68 17.43 64.53
N THR A 16 6.90 17.31 65.09
CA THR A 16 7.88 16.35 64.57
C THR A 16 7.47 14.89 64.82
N LEU A 17 6.83 14.58 65.95
CA LEU A 17 6.34 13.23 66.25
C LEU A 17 5.12 12.84 65.40
N THR A 18 4.21 13.78 65.12
CA THR A 18 3.09 13.54 64.19
C THR A 18 3.57 13.42 62.75
N ILE A 19 4.54 14.21 62.31
CA ILE A 19 5.17 14.05 60.98
C ILE A 19 5.84 12.67 60.90
N ALA A 20 6.65 12.28 61.90
CA ALA A 20 7.30 10.98 61.94
C ALA A 20 6.32 9.79 61.99
N ALA A 21 5.15 9.94 62.62
CA ALA A 21 4.09 8.94 62.64
C ALA A 21 3.27 8.87 61.33
N THR A 22 3.32 9.91 60.49
CA THR A 22 2.70 9.93 59.15
C THR A 22 3.67 9.59 58.02
N LEU A 23 4.96 9.42 58.32
CA LEU A 23 5.91 8.80 57.40
C LEU A 23 5.63 7.29 57.39
N GLU A 24 4.63 6.87 56.62
CA GLU A 24 4.58 5.47 56.21
C GLU A 24 5.93 5.14 55.57
N PRO A 25 6.61 4.06 55.98
CA PRO A 25 7.82 3.63 55.29
C PRO A 25 7.43 3.42 53.84
N GLU A 26 8.01 4.22 52.93
CA GLU A 26 7.83 4.04 51.49
C GLU A 26 8.21 2.59 51.19
N SER A 27 7.20 1.74 51.00
CA SER A 27 7.40 0.31 50.81
C SER A 27 8.24 0.18 49.55
N GLN A 28 9.50 -0.22 49.72
CA GLN A 28 10.44 -0.36 48.63
C GLN A 28 9.76 -1.20 47.54
N PRO A 29 9.47 -0.63 46.35
CA PRO A 29 8.70 -1.33 45.34
C PRO A 29 9.38 -2.65 45.05
N ASP A 30 8.62 -3.75 45.11
CA ASP A 30 9.15 -5.08 44.90
C ASP A 30 9.70 -5.16 43.46
N HIS A 31 11.01 -4.96 43.34
CA HIS A 31 11.73 -4.90 42.08
C HIS A 31 11.54 -6.19 41.26
N ALA A 32 11.18 -7.32 41.89
CA ALA A 32 10.84 -8.54 41.17
C ALA A 32 9.43 -8.49 40.54
N LEU A 33 8.46 -7.85 41.20
CA LEU A 33 7.12 -7.61 40.63
C LEU A 33 7.19 -6.63 39.45
N ASP A 34 7.93 -5.53 39.58
CA ASP A 34 8.12 -4.55 38.50
C ASP A 34 8.84 -5.16 37.30
N LYS A 35 9.89 -5.95 37.53
CA LYS A 35 10.60 -6.65 36.45
C LYS A 35 9.69 -7.65 35.74
N ARG A 36 8.86 -8.40 36.48
CA ARG A 36 7.85 -9.32 35.89
C ARG A 36 6.78 -8.56 35.10
N ALA A 37 6.27 -7.45 35.62
CA ALA A 37 5.30 -6.60 34.94
C ALA A 37 5.88 -6.01 33.65
N TYR A 38 7.10 -5.46 33.71
CA TYR A 38 7.84 -4.93 32.58
C TYR A 38 8.06 -5.98 31.47
N PHE A 39 8.47 -7.20 31.83
CA PHE A 39 8.63 -8.28 30.85
C PHE A 39 7.30 -8.72 30.24
N GLN A 40 6.24 -8.84 31.05
CA GLN A 40 4.90 -9.16 30.58
C GLN A 40 4.37 -8.11 29.58
N ASP A 41 4.58 -6.83 29.89
CA ASP A 41 4.12 -5.74 29.03
C ASP A 41 4.94 -5.67 27.74
N SER A 42 6.25 -5.82 27.82
CA SER A 42 7.13 -5.89 26.63
C SER A 42 6.73 -7.04 25.71
N TYR A 43 6.46 -8.23 26.28
CA TYR A 43 6.01 -9.40 25.54
C TYR A 43 4.65 -9.18 24.85
N LYS A 44 3.68 -8.58 25.56
CA LYS A 44 2.36 -8.23 25.00
C LYS A 44 2.47 -7.20 23.89
N ILE A 45 3.32 -6.18 24.06
CA ILE A 45 3.57 -5.13 23.07
C ILE A 45 4.15 -5.76 21.79
N PHE A 46 5.17 -6.60 21.91
CA PHE A 46 5.76 -7.33 20.78
C PHE A 46 4.70 -8.14 20.01
N HIS A 47 3.85 -8.90 20.72
CA HIS A 47 2.79 -9.69 20.10
C HIS A 47 1.78 -8.83 19.34
N ARG A 48 1.39 -7.67 19.91
CA ARG A 48 0.48 -6.72 19.26
C ARG A 48 1.11 -6.12 18.01
N LYS A 49 2.36 -5.64 18.08
CA LYS A 49 3.09 -5.08 16.93
C LYS A 49 3.19 -6.10 15.79
N ARG A 50 3.62 -7.33 16.10
CA ARG A 50 3.74 -8.42 15.13
C ARG A 50 2.41 -8.77 14.46
N ASN A 51 1.36 -8.92 15.25
CA ASN A 51 0.03 -9.24 14.73
C ASN A 51 -0.53 -8.09 13.88
N ALA A 52 -0.32 -6.84 14.28
CA ALA A 52 -0.71 -5.67 13.51
C ALA A 52 0.04 -5.60 12.18
N HIS A 53 1.37 -5.78 12.18
CA HIS A 53 2.17 -5.86 10.96
C HIS A 53 1.65 -6.92 9.99
N ALA A 54 1.45 -8.16 10.48
CA ALA A 54 1.00 -9.27 9.66
C ALA A 54 -0.41 -9.06 9.10
N CYS A 55 -1.34 -8.52 9.91
CA CYS A 55 -2.71 -8.24 9.51
C CYS A 55 -2.76 -7.16 8.42
N ILE A 56 -2.10 -6.02 8.65
CA ILE A 56 -2.11 -4.89 7.72
C ILE A 56 -1.42 -5.28 6.41
N MET A 57 -0.25 -5.94 6.45
CA MET A 57 0.44 -6.40 5.24
C MET A 57 -0.40 -7.41 4.43
N SER A 58 -1.12 -8.30 5.11
CA SER A 58 -2.03 -9.24 4.43
C SER A 58 -3.15 -8.50 3.71
N ILE A 59 -3.82 -7.57 4.39
CA ILE A 59 -4.91 -6.77 3.76
C ILE A 59 -4.37 -6.01 2.53
N VAL A 60 -3.21 -5.38 2.64
CA VAL A 60 -2.60 -4.61 1.55
C VAL A 60 -2.28 -5.48 0.34
N PHE A 61 -1.53 -6.57 0.52
CA PHE A 61 -1.01 -7.37 -0.60
C PHE A 61 -2.02 -8.36 -1.18
N ILE A 62 -3.01 -8.78 -0.39
CA ILE A 62 -4.00 -9.78 -0.82
C ILE A 62 -5.24 -9.09 -1.38
N VAL A 63 -5.66 -7.98 -0.77
CA VAL A 63 -6.94 -7.34 -1.09
C VAL A 63 -6.71 -6.05 -1.85
N LEU A 64 -6.05 -5.05 -1.26
CA LEU A 64 -6.06 -3.70 -1.82
C LEU A 64 -5.27 -3.56 -3.11
N PHE A 65 -4.04 -4.08 -3.17
CA PHE A 65 -3.24 -3.99 -4.39
C PHE A 65 -3.84 -4.80 -5.56
N PRO A 66 -4.30 -6.06 -5.36
CA PRO A 66 -5.02 -6.79 -6.40
C PRO A 66 -6.33 -6.11 -6.82
N LEU A 67 -7.14 -5.61 -5.88
CA LEU A 67 -8.37 -4.85 -6.21
C LEU A 67 -8.05 -3.59 -7.02
N GLY A 68 -6.99 -2.86 -6.64
CA GLY A 68 -6.51 -1.70 -7.39
C GLY A 68 -6.11 -2.09 -8.81
N ALA A 69 -5.44 -3.22 -9.01
CA ALA A 69 -5.11 -3.73 -10.34
C ALA A 69 -6.35 -4.12 -11.16
N ILE A 70 -7.27 -4.87 -10.55
CA ILE A 70 -8.53 -5.34 -11.19
C ILE A 70 -9.42 -4.15 -11.58
N SER A 71 -9.45 -3.09 -10.77
CA SER A 71 -10.28 -1.91 -11.04
C SER A 71 -10.03 -1.30 -12.43
N GLN A 72 -8.82 -1.41 -12.98
CA GLN A 72 -8.49 -0.91 -14.32
C GLN A 72 -9.12 -1.70 -15.47
N HIS A 73 -9.64 -2.90 -15.20
CA HIS A 73 -10.32 -3.75 -16.18
C HIS A 73 -11.84 -3.53 -16.21
N LEU A 74 -12.38 -2.73 -15.28
CA LEU A 74 -13.82 -2.48 -15.19
C LEU A 74 -14.29 -1.54 -16.32
N PRO A 75 -15.22 -1.95 -17.20
CA PRO A 75 -15.67 -1.17 -18.35
C PRO A 75 -16.71 -0.11 -17.95
N LEU A 76 -16.38 0.78 -17.02
CA LEU A 76 -17.26 1.87 -16.60
C LEU A 76 -17.15 3.04 -17.59
N LYS A 77 -18.15 3.17 -18.48
CA LYS A 77 -18.26 4.29 -19.43
C LYS A 77 -18.43 5.62 -18.68
N GLY A 78 -17.66 6.64 -19.07
CA GLY A 78 -17.81 8.02 -18.55
C GLY A 78 -17.14 8.32 -17.20
N VAL A 79 -16.62 7.32 -16.49
CA VAL A 79 -15.89 7.51 -15.23
C VAL A 79 -14.38 7.42 -15.48
N ARG A 80 -13.60 8.36 -14.95
CA ARG A 80 -12.13 8.25 -14.91
C ARG A 80 -11.72 7.22 -13.84
N VAL A 81 -11.89 5.93 -14.16
CA VAL A 81 -11.64 4.78 -13.27
C VAL A 81 -10.25 4.85 -12.63
N THR A 82 -9.23 5.22 -13.42
CA THR A 82 -7.85 5.37 -12.91
C THR A 82 -7.71 6.40 -11.79
N SER A 83 -8.31 7.59 -11.93
CA SER A 83 -8.17 8.63 -10.90
C SER A 83 -9.17 8.51 -9.76
N ARG A 84 -10.36 7.93 -10.01
CA ARG A 84 -11.44 7.88 -9.00
C ARG A 84 -11.51 6.58 -8.21
N ILE A 85 -10.97 5.48 -8.75
CA ILE A 85 -11.08 4.16 -8.13
C ILE A 85 -9.68 3.61 -7.84
N HIS A 86 -8.85 3.50 -8.88
CA HIS A 86 -7.51 2.95 -8.73
C HIS A 86 -6.63 3.80 -7.82
N ALA A 87 -6.49 5.10 -8.10
CA ALA A 87 -5.60 5.97 -7.31
C ALA A 87 -5.97 6.02 -5.81
N PRO A 88 -7.24 6.20 -5.39
CA PRO A 88 -7.59 6.18 -3.97
C PRO A 88 -7.29 4.84 -3.28
N ILE A 89 -7.61 3.70 -3.93
CA ILE A 89 -7.31 2.37 -3.37
C ILE A 89 -5.80 2.17 -3.23
N GLN A 90 -5.02 2.62 -4.22
CA GLN A 90 -3.55 2.52 -4.17
C GLN A 90 -2.94 3.43 -3.11
N ILE A 91 -3.43 4.66 -2.96
CA ILE A 91 -2.96 5.60 -1.93
C ILE A 91 -3.25 5.04 -0.53
N LEU A 92 -4.46 4.52 -0.30
CA LEU A 92 -4.83 3.87 0.96
C LEU A 92 -3.94 2.65 1.25
N GLY A 93 -3.75 1.78 0.25
CA GLY A 93 -2.87 0.61 0.35
C GLY A 93 -1.42 1.01 0.65
N LEU A 94 -0.92 2.05 -0.01
CA LEU A 94 0.44 2.58 0.17
C LEU A 94 0.64 3.14 1.59
N ALA A 95 -0.31 3.93 2.09
CA ALA A 95 -0.25 4.51 3.43
C ALA A 95 -0.21 3.41 4.51
N MET A 96 -1.08 2.41 4.40
CA MET A 96 -1.09 1.27 5.31
C MET A 96 0.17 0.42 5.19
N MET A 97 0.70 0.22 3.98
CA MET A 97 1.95 -0.50 3.77
C MET A 97 3.13 0.20 4.44
N ILE A 98 3.22 1.53 4.36
CA ILE A 98 4.28 2.31 5.01
C ILE A 98 4.20 2.15 6.53
N GLY A 99 3.02 2.27 7.11
CA GLY A 99 2.82 2.07 8.56
C GLY A 99 3.18 0.65 9.00
N ALA A 100 2.75 -0.37 8.25
CA ALA A 100 3.10 -1.75 8.54
C ALA A 100 4.59 -2.03 8.34
N MET A 101 5.23 -1.43 7.33
CA MET A 101 6.69 -1.54 7.13
C MET A 101 7.45 -0.95 8.31
N GLY A 102 7.01 0.21 8.81
CA GLY A 102 7.55 0.83 10.03
C GLY A 102 7.47 -0.11 11.24
N LEU A 103 6.32 -0.74 11.48
CA LEU A 103 6.17 -1.75 12.53
C LEU A 103 7.12 -2.94 12.32
N GLY A 104 7.29 -3.42 11.08
CA GLY A 104 8.20 -4.53 10.78
C GLY A 104 9.68 -4.19 11.05
N ILE A 105 10.09 -2.97 10.72
CA ILE A 105 11.44 -2.45 10.99
C ILE A 105 11.66 -2.31 12.50
N ASP A 106 10.68 -1.77 13.23
CA ASP A 106 10.73 -1.61 14.68
C ASP A 106 10.90 -2.97 15.39
N ILE A 107 10.12 -3.97 15.01
CA ILE A 107 10.24 -5.35 15.52
C ILE A 107 11.64 -5.93 15.18
N ALA A 108 12.08 -5.80 13.93
CA ALA A 108 13.35 -6.37 13.49
C ALA A 108 14.57 -5.73 14.19
N LYS A 109 14.51 -4.43 14.48
CA LYS A 109 15.59 -3.68 15.11
C LYS A 109 15.55 -3.77 16.63
N ASN A 110 14.42 -3.50 17.25
CA ASN A 110 14.32 -3.29 18.69
C ASN A 110 13.95 -4.56 19.47
N ASP A 111 13.11 -5.43 18.88
CA ASP A 111 12.62 -6.62 19.59
C ASP A 111 13.43 -7.89 19.26
N LEU A 112 13.95 -8.00 18.03
CA LEU A 112 14.59 -9.22 17.52
C LEU A 112 16.09 -9.08 17.21
N ASN A 113 16.63 -7.85 17.22
CA ASN A 113 18.05 -7.56 16.92
C ASN A 113 18.58 -8.23 15.62
N TYR A 114 17.72 -8.39 14.61
CA TYR A 114 18.07 -9.08 13.36
C TYR A 114 19.18 -8.40 12.56
N PHE A 115 19.44 -7.12 12.83
CA PHE A 115 20.50 -6.35 12.18
C PHE A 115 21.87 -6.48 12.87
N SER A 116 21.94 -6.99 14.10
CA SER A 116 23.17 -6.99 14.90
C SER A 116 23.96 -8.30 14.83
N HIS A 117 23.29 -9.43 14.58
CA HIS A 117 23.91 -10.78 14.62
C HIS A 117 24.24 -11.39 13.25
N GLY A 118 24.17 -10.63 12.16
CA GLY A 118 24.49 -11.12 10.81
C GLY A 118 23.47 -12.11 10.20
N GLN A 119 22.43 -12.51 10.94
CA GLN A 119 21.38 -13.40 10.47
C GLN A 119 20.16 -12.62 9.96
N ILE A 120 20.33 -11.89 8.86
CA ILE A 120 19.21 -11.20 8.22
C ILE A 120 18.31 -12.24 7.55
N LYS A 121 17.08 -12.34 8.03
CA LYS A 121 16.11 -13.32 7.55
C LYS A 121 15.61 -12.93 6.16
N ALA A 122 15.43 -13.92 5.27
CA ALA A 122 15.01 -13.70 3.88
C ALA A 122 13.72 -12.86 3.76
N HIS A 123 12.76 -13.06 4.67
CA HIS A 123 11.53 -12.27 4.74
C HIS A 123 11.78 -10.77 4.94
N VAL A 124 12.77 -10.40 5.75
CA VAL A 124 13.08 -8.99 6.03
C VAL A 124 13.71 -8.35 4.81
N VAL A 125 14.66 -9.05 4.15
CA VAL A 125 15.33 -8.56 2.94
C VAL A 125 14.32 -8.39 1.79
N ILE A 126 13.56 -9.45 1.48
CA ILE A 126 12.58 -9.43 0.39
C ILE A 126 11.47 -8.44 0.71
N GLY A 127 10.98 -8.42 1.95
CA GLY A 127 9.97 -7.48 2.41
C GLY A 127 10.38 -6.03 2.18
N LEU A 128 11.57 -5.64 2.64
CA LEU A 128 12.11 -4.28 2.45
C LEU A 128 12.32 -3.95 0.97
N LEU A 129 12.83 -4.88 0.17
CA LEU A 129 13.03 -4.67 -1.27
C LEU A 129 11.69 -4.41 -1.97
N VAL A 130 10.69 -5.26 -1.71
CA VAL A 130 9.36 -5.16 -2.32
C VAL A 130 8.68 -3.86 -1.89
N THR A 131 8.62 -3.57 -0.59
CA THR A 131 7.92 -2.38 -0.08
C THR A 131 8.60 -1.10 -0.54
N SER A 132 9.94 -1.03 -0.49
CA SER A 132 10.69 0.16 -0.95
C SER A 132 10.52 0.39 -2.44
N THR A 133 10.53 -0.69 -3.24
CA THR A 133 10.27 -0.62 -4.68
C THR A 133 8.86 -0.11 -4.97
N ILE A 134 7.85 -0.61 -4.27
CA ILE A 134 6.47 -0.13 -4.43
C ILE A 134 6.37 1.33 -3.97
N ILE A 135 6.99 1.73 -2.86
CA ILE A 135 6.90 3.11 -2.34
C ILE A 135 7.52 4.12 -3.29
N ALA A 136 8.71 3.84 -3.82
CA ALA A 136 9.43 4.78 -4.66
C ALA A 136 9.00 4.70 -6.13
N ILE A 137 9.02 3.49 -6.70
CA ILE A 137 8.93 3.31 -8.16
C ILE A 137 7.47 3.35 -8.62
N GLN A 138 6.53 2.74 -7.91
CA GLN A 138 5.14 2.65 -8.39
C GLN A 138 4.45 4.03 -8.53
N PRO A 139 4.45 4.91 -7.51
CA PRO A 139 3.85 6.24 -7.62
C PRO A 139 4.55 7.10 -8.67
N ALA A 140 5.90 7.10 -8.70
CA ALA A 140 6.65 7.89 -9.66
C ALA A 140 6.26 7.52 -11.11
N MET A 141 6.24 6.22 -11.42
CA MET A 141 5.89 5.73 -12.74
C MET A 141 4.42 5.99 -13.10
N GLY A 142 3.52 5.89 -12.11
CA GLY A 142 2.10 6.22 -12.28
C GLY A 142 1.87 7.69 -12.61
N LEU A 143 2.56 8.59 -11.90
CA LEU A 143 2.49 10.04 -12.12
C LEU A 143 3.08 10.44 -13.48
N LEU A 144 4.25 9.89 -13.84
CA LEU A 144 4.88 10.14 -15.14
C LEU A 144 3.98 9.69 -16.29
N GLN A 145 3.39 8.49 -16.20
CA GLN A 145 2.44 8.02 -17.19
C GLN A 145 1.16 8.89 -17.24
N HIS A 146 0.63 9.33 -16.10
CA HIS A 146 -0.54 10.19 -16.07
C HIS A 146 -0.25 11.55 -16.74
N GLY A 147 0.90 12.16 -16.44
CA GLY A 147 1.36 13.39 -17.07
C GLY A 147 1.53 13.23 -18.58
N HIS A 148 2.14 12.12 -19.04
CA HIS A 148 2.27 11.82 -20.46
C HIS A 148 0.90 11.65 -21.13
N PHE A 149 -0.02 10.91 -20.52
CA PHE A 149 -1.36 10.69 -21.06
C PHE A 149 -2.15 12.00 -21.21
N LYS A 150 -2.00 12.95 -20.27
CA LYS A 150 -2.63 14.28 -20.41
C LYS A 150 -2.11 15.09 -21.60
N LYS A 151 -0.85 14.85 -22.02
CA LYS A 151 -0.21 15.58 -23.14
C LYS A 151 -0.44 14.91 -24.49
N THR A 152 -0.34 13.59 -24.57
CA THR A 152 -0.35 12.84 -25.84
C THR A 152 -1.61 12.00 -26.06
N GLY A 153 -2.42 11.79 -25.02
CA GLY A 153 -3.53 10.83 -25.03
C GLY A 153 -3.09 9.36 -25.15
N GLY A 154 -1.78 9.09 -25.13
CA GLY A 154 -1.20 7.77 -25.41
C GLY A 154 -0.63 7.04 -24.17
N LYS A 155 -0.30 5.77 -24.36
CA LYS A 155 0.49 4.97 -23.41
C LYS A 155 1.97 5.21 -23.68
N SER A 156 2.74 5.59 -22.66
CA SER A 156 4.21 5.67 -22.77
C SER A 156 4.88 4.38 -22.30
N ALA A 157 6.21 4.29 -22.46
CA ALA A 157 7.02 3.24 -21.83
C ALA A 157 6.78 3.14 -20.32
N PHE A 158 6.52 4.27 -19.64
CA PHE A 158 6.24 4.29 -18.21
C PHE A 158 4.98 3.50 -17.83
N ALA A 159 3.97 3.45 -18.71
CA ALA A 159 2.77 2.65 -18.51
C ALA A 159 3.06 1.14 -18.50
N TYR A 160 4.04 0.68 -19.29
CA TYR A 160 4.40 -0.73 -19.35
C TYR A 160 5.23 -1.14 -18.15
N VAL A 161 6.24 -0.34 -17.80
CA VAL A 161 7.09 -0.56 -16.62
C VAL A 161 6.25 -0.51 -15.35
N HIS A 162 5.37 0.49 -15.17
CA HIS A 162 4.46 0.56 -14.02
C HIS A 162 3.65 -0.74 -13.84
N ARG A 163 3.03 -1.24 -14.93
CA ARG A 163 2.25 -2.48 -14.91
C ARG A 163 3.09 -3.70 -14.55
N TRP A 164 4.22 -3.90 -15.24
CA TRP A 164 5.05 -5.10 -15.04
C TRP A 164 5.71 -5.11 -13.67
N THR A 165 6.27 -3.99 -13.24
CA THR A 165 6.80 -3.85 -11.89
C THR A 165 5.71 -4.12 -10.85
N GLY A 166 4.47 -3.66 -11.08
CA GLY A 166 3.37 -3.88 -10.13
C GLY A 166 3.04 -5.37 -9.98
N ARG A 167 3.00 -6.09 -11.11
CA ARG A 167 2.78 -7.55 -11.14
C ARG A 167 3.86 -8.30 -10.38
N VAL A 168 5.12 -8.04 -10.71
CA VAL A 168 6.26 -8.73 -10.11
C VAL A 168 6.29 -8.48 -8.60
N MET A 169 6.07 -7.23 -8.17
CA MET A 169 6.11 -6.89 -6.74
C MET A 169 4.93 -7.49 -5.94
N ILE A 170 3.74 -7.61 -6.53
CA ILE A 170 2.62 -8.32 -5.88
C ILE A 170 2.96 -9.81 -5.69
N CYS A 171 3.50 -10.47 -6.73
CA CYS A 171 3.91 -11.87 -6.64
C CYS A 171 5.01 -12.09 -5.59
N LEU A 172 6.03 -11.23 -5.58
CA LEU A 172 7.07 -11.26 -4.55
C LEU A 172 6.50 -11.00 -3.16
N GLY A 173 5.49 -10.13 -3.03
CA GLY A 173 4.78 -9.90 -1.78
C GLY A 173 4.06 -11.14 -1.23
N TRP A 174 3.45 -11.95 -2.10
CA TRP A 174 2.83 -13.22 -1.69
C TRP A 174 3.87 -14.25 -1.23
N ILE A 175 4.98 -14.38 -1.97
CA ILE A 175 6.11 -15.23 -1.56
C ILE A 175 6.64 -14.76 -0.19
N ASN A 176 6.81 -13.44 -0.03
CA ASN A 176 7.28 -12.86 1.21
C ASN A 176 6.33 -13.09 2.39
N SER A 177 5.02 -13.08 2.14
CA SER A 177 4.02 -13.42 3.16
C SER A 177 4.16 -14.87 3.63
N GLY A 178 4.41 -15.81 2.71
CA GLY A 178 4.72 -17.20 3.04
C GLY A 178 5.96 -17.35 3.93
N LEU A 179 7.04 -16.62 3.60
CA LEU A 179 8.26 -16.58 4.42
C LEU A 179 7.99 -16.01 5.83
N GLY A 180 7.12 -15.01 5.93
CA GLY A 180 6.71 -14.42 7.22
C GLY A 180 6.02 -15.45 8.13
N PHE A 181 5.17 -16.30 7.58
CA PHE A 181 4.54 -17.39 8.35
C PHE A 181 5.55 -18.46 8.79
N GLN A 182 6.54 -18.79 7.95
CA GLN A 182 7.61 -19.71 8.33
C GLN A 182 8.44 -19.17 9.50
N LEU A 183 8.70 -17.86 9.53
CA LEU A 183 9.44 -17.19 10.59
C LEU A 183 8.77 -17.23 11.96
N VAL A 184 7.44 -17.19 12.01
CA VAL A 184 6.68 -17.21 13.27
C VAL A 184 6.45 -18.63 13.79
N GLY A 185 6.69 -19.65 12.96
CA GLY A 185 6.45 -21.06 13.31
C GLY A 185 4.99 -21.45 13.09
N ILE A 186 4.75 -22.22 12.03
CA ILE A 186 3.43 -22.75 11.68
C ILE A 186 3.00 -23.75 12.77
N GLY A 187 1.87 -23.48 13.44
CA GLY A 187 1.29 -24.39 14.44
C GLY A 187 1.69 -24.15 15.91
N GLN A 188 2.68 -23.31 16.20
CA GLN A 188 3.11 -22.99 17.57
C GLN A 188 2.54 -21.65 18.08
N VAL A 189 2.48 -20.63 17.20
CA VAL A 189 2.10 -19.26 17.60
C VAL A 189 0.92 -18.71 16.79
N VAL A 190 0.71 -19.20 15.57
CA VAL A 190 -0.43 -18.82 14.71
C VAL A 190 -1.33 -20.04 14.55
N LYS A 191 -2.62 -19.90 14.91
CA LYS A 191 -3.63 -20.94 14.71
C LYS A 191 -3.66 -21.35 13.23
N ALA A 192 -3.53 -22.65 12.94
CA ALA A 192 -3.46 -23.19 11.58
C ALA A 192 -4.60 -22.69 10.66
N HIS A 193 -5.81 -22.51 11.20
CA HIS A 193 -6.96 -21.97 10.46
C HIS A 193 -6.74 -20.55 9.91
N SER A 194 -5.97 -19.70 10.59
CA SER A 194 -5.70 -18.34 10.09
C SER A 194 -4.75 -18.36 8.89
N LEU A 195 -3.82 -19.32 8.87
CA LEU A 195 -2.91 -19.54 7.75
C LEU A 195 -3.68 -20.08 6.54
N VAL A 196 -4.47 -21.12 6.72
CA VAL A 196 -5.30 -21.71 5.66
C VAL A 196 -6.23 -20.66 5.04
N ARG A 197 -6.92 -19.86 5.85
CA ARG A 197 -7.78 -18.78 5.34
C ARG A 197 -7.00 -17.77 4.49
N ASN A 198 -5.80 -17.37 4.92
CA ASN A 198 -4.99 -16.39 4.18
C ASN A 198 -4.55 -16.94 2.82
N PHE A 199 -4.08 -18.20 2.78
CA PHE A 199 -3.69 -18.86 1.54
C PHE A 199 -4.87 -19.15 0.61
N VAL A 200 -6.04 -19.50 1.15
CA VAL A 200 -7.28 -19.67 0.36
C VAL A 200 -7.71 -18.36 -0.27
N ILE A 201 -7.73 -17.25 0.49
CA ILE A 201 -8.09 -15.94 -0.06
C ILE A 201 -7.05 -15.49 -1.10
N MET A 202 -5.76 -15.68 -0.84
CA MET A 202 -4.71 -15.44 -1.84
C MET A 202 -4.92 -16.26 -3.10
N GLY A 203 -5.24 -17.55 -2.97
CA GLY A 203 -5.48 -18.45 -4.09
C GLY A 203 -6.70 -18.06 -4.92
N VAL A 204 -7.81 -17.67 -4.28
CA VAL A 204 -9.03 -17.23 -4.97
C VAL A 204 -8.82 -15.89 -5.66
N LEU A 205 -8.32 -14.87 -4.95
CA LEU A 205 -8.11 -13.53 -5.52
C LEU A 205 -6.99 -13.55 -6.58
N GLY A 206 -5.92 -14.30 -6.33
CA GLY A 206 -4.86 -14.52 -7.29
C GLY A 206 -5.35 -15.29 -8.52
N GLY A 207 -6.16 -16.32 -8.33
CA GLY A 207 -6.80 -17.08 -9.41
C GLY A 207 -7.70 -16.20 -10.28
N ILE A 208 -8.56 -15.37 -9.68
CA ILE A 208 -9.39 -14.39 -10.40
C ILE A 208 -8.51 -13.42 -11.18
N TRP A 209 -7.44 -12.92 -10.57
CA TRP A 209 -6.54 -11.97 -11.22
C TRP A 209 -5.79 -12.59 -12.41
N PHE A 210 -5.25 -13.80 -12.26
CA PHE A 210 -4.60 -14.54 -13.35
C PHE A 210 -5.60 -14.91 -14.44
N LEU A 211 -6.83 -15.28 -14.09
CA LEU A 211 -7.89 -15.55 -15.06
C LEU A 211 -8.22 -14.30 -15.88
N LEU A 212 -8.44 -13.15 -15.24
CA LEU A 212 -8.70 -11.88 -15.93
C LEU A 212 -7.54 -11.52 -16.86
N MET A 213 -6.30 -11.70 -16.40
CA MET A 213 -5.11 -11.47 -17.23
C MET A 213 -5.02 -12.44 -18.40
N GLY A 214 -5.29 -13.72 -18.18
CA GLY A 214 -5.32 -14.74 -19.22
C GLY A 214 -6.41 -14.45 -20.26
N THR A 215 -7.59 -14.01 -19.82
CA THR A 215 -8.68 -13.64 -20.74
C THR A 215 -8.35 -12.42 -21.58
N ASP A 216 -7.65 -11.41 -21.03
CA ASP A 216 -7.19 -10.25 -21.80
C ASP A 216 -6.13 -10.64 -22.84
N ALA A 217 -5.18 -11.50 -22.45
CA ALA A 217 -4.17 -12.02 -23.36
C ALA A 217 -4.79 -12.86 -24.48
N LEU A 218 -5.71 -13.77 -24.13
CA LEU A 218 -6.41 -14.64 -25.07
C LEU A 218 -7.29 -13.84 -26.02
N ARG A 219 -8.02 -12.84 -25.50
CA ARG A 219 -8.82 -11.92 -26.31
C ARG A 219 -7.95 -11.13 -27.29
N SER A 220 -6.78 -10.66 -26.87
CA SER A 220 -5.87 -9.94 -27.78
C SER A 220 -5.34 -10.85 -28.91
N HIS A 221 -5.07 -12.12 -28.61
CA HIS A 221 -4.58 -13.09 -29.59
C HIS A 221 -5.67 -13.54 -30.58
N PHE A 222 -6.88 -13.82 -30.09
CA PHE A 222 -8.03 -14.16 -30.94
C PHE A 222 -8.50 -12.98 -31.80
N LEU A 223 -8.50 -11.75 -31.28
CA LEU A 223 -8.87 -10.55 -32.05
C LEU A 223 -7.84 -10.24 -33.15
N HIS A 224 -6.55 -10.49 -32.91
CA HIS A 224 -5.52 -10.37 -33.95
C HIS A 224 -5.63 -11.47 -35.01
N LYS A 225 -5.91 -12.71 -34.60
CA LYS A 225 -6.06 -13.85 -35.52
C LYS A 225 -7.25 -13.70 -36.48
N ASN A 226 -8.35 -13.08 -36.03
CA ASN A 226 -9.57 -12.91 -36.84
C ASN A 226 -9.63 -11.61 -37.66
N ARG A 227 -8.54 -10.81 -37.77
CA ARG A 227 -8.54 -9.49 -38.47
C ARG A 227 -9.71 -8.54 -38.11
N LEU A 228 -10.38 -8.75 -36.97
CA LEU A 228 -11.42 -7.84 -36.46
C LEU A 228 -10.83 -6.63 -35.69
N SER A 229 -9.53 -6.35 -35.88
CA SER A 229 -8.79 -5.23 -35.26
C SER A 229 -9.37 -3.85 -35.59
N SER A 230 -10.33 -3.74 -36.52
CA SER A 230 -11.07 -2.50 -36.79
C SER A 230 -12.10 -2.15 -35.71
N TYR A 231 -12.42 -3.05 -34.78
CA TYR A 231 -13.15 -2.73 -33.53
C TYR A 231 -12.22 -2.36 -32.37
N ARG A 232 -11.01 -1.85 -32.65
CA ARG A 232 -10.36 -0.92 -31.72
C ARG A 232 -11.24 0.32 -31.68
N ILE A 233 -12.25 0.31 -30.81
CA ILE A 233 -13.09 1.47 -30.56
C ILE A 233 -12.12 2.62 -30.30
N GLN A 234 -12.16 3.57 -31.23
CA GLN A 234 -11.45 4.83 -31.21
C GLN A 234 -12.00 5.69 -30.07
N TRP A 235 -11.71 5.30 -28.82
CA TRP A 235 -12.13 5.99 -27.59
C TRP A 235 -11.34 7.26 -27.29
N ASN A 236 -10.49 7.72 -28.23
CA ASN A 236 -9.61 8.88 -28.06
C ASN A 236 -9.99 10.12 -28.89
N ARG A 237 -11.16 10.12 -29.55
CA ARG A 237 -11.75 11.38 -30.03
C ARG A 237 -13.03 11.61 -29.27
N GLY A 238 -12.99 12.54 -28.31
CA GLY A 238 -14.21 13.23 -27.90
C GLY A 238 -14.87 13.77 -29.17
N LEU A 239 -16.18 13.54 -29.30
CA LEU A 239 -17.00 14.12 -30.35
C LEU A 239 -16.79 15.63 -30.35
N ARG A 240 -15.93 16.13 -31.25
CA ARG A 240 -16.11 17.47 -31.80
C ARG A 240 -17.25 17.30 -32.79
N LEU A 241 -18.46 17.62 -32.35
CA LEU A 241 -19.56 17.88 -33.26
C LEU A 241 -19.13 19.08 -34.11
N ARG A 242 -18.59 18.80 -35.30
CA ARG A 242 -18.53 19.79 -36.37
C ARG A 242 -19.99 20.06 -36.72
N ARG A 243 -20.50 21.19 -36.24
CA ARG A 243 -21.78 21.76 -36.65
C ARG A 243 -21.58 22.21 -38.08
N ASP A 244 -21.81 21.29 -39.03
CA ASP A 244 -21.94 21.64 -40.44
C ASP A 244 -23.22 22.47 -40.55
N GLY A 245 -23.02 23.77 -40.69
CA GLY A 245 -24.06 24.79 -40.70
C GLY A 245 -23.43 26.13 -41.09
N VAL A 246 -22.71 26.13 -42.22
CA VAL A 246 -22.36 27.34 -42.96
C VAL A 246 -22.58 27.00 -44.43
N ALA A 247 -23.49 27.75 -45.04
CA ALA A 247 -23.80 27.71 -46.45
C ALA A 247 -22.63 28.27 -47.25
N ASP A 248 -22.18 27.56 -48.28
CA ASP A 248 -21.35 28.12 -49.35
C ASP A 248 -21.97 27.69 -50.69
N GLY A 249 -22.23 28.70 -51.53
CA GLY A 249 -22.96 28.62 -52.79
C GLY A 249 -22.20 27.94 -53.94
N PRO A 250 -22.80 27.88 -55.14
CA PRO A 250 -22.27 27.07 -56.23
C PRO A 250 -21.09 27.77 -56.91
N VAL A 251 -19.91 27.15 -56.85
CA VAL A 251 -18.78 27.51 -57.71
C VAL A 251 -18.85 26.64 -58.96
N GLY A 252 -19.32 27.24 -60.06
CA GLY A 252 -19.13 26.70 -61.39
C GLY A 252 -17.66 26.84 -61.81
N HIS A 253 -17.08 25.79 -62.39
CA HIS A 253 -15.84 25.89 -63.15
C HIS A 253 -16.11 25.50 -64.60
N SER A 254 -15.87 26.47 -65.47
CA SER A 254 -16.02 26.44 -66.92
C SER A 254 -14.98 25.54 -67.59
N LYS A 255 -15.43 24.99 -68.72
CA LYS A 255 -14.75 24.12 -69.68
C LYS A 255 -13.38 24.63 -70.16
N GLU A 256 -12.50 23.67 -70.44
CA GLU A 256 -11.41 23.76 -71.42
C GLU A 256 -11.90 24.23 -72.79
N GLU A 257 -11.22 25.19 -73.42
CA GLU A 257 -10.63 25.06 -74.77
C GLU A 257 -9.89 26.33 -75.21
N ARG A 258 -8.62 26.14 -75.63
CA ARG A 258 -8.00 26.63 -76.89
C ARG A 258 -8.06 28.17 -77.17
N ILE A 259 -6.94 28.91 -77.28
CA ILE A 259 -6.14 29.10 -78.53
C ILE A 259 -4.92 30.03 -78.24
N THR A 260 -3.70 29.57 -78.60
CA THR A 260 -2.44 30.19 -79.12
C THR A 260 -2.05 31.67 -78.80
N GLN A 261 -0.79 32.13 -78.67
CA GLN A 261 0.35 32.05 -79.62
C GLN A 261 1.64 32.77 -79.08
N SER A 262 2.82 32.53 -79.70
CA SER A 262 4.16 33.20 -79.59
C SER A 262 5.01 32.81 -78.35
N ILE A 263 6.27 32.34 -78.42
CA ILE A 263 7.38 32.34 -79.41
C ILE A 263 8.11 30.99 -79.29
#